data_AF-A0A192D0N8-F1
#
_entry.id   AF-A0A192D0N8-F1
#
_cell.length_a   1.000
_cell.length_b   1.000
_cell.length_c   1.000
_cell.angle_alpha   90.00
_cell.angle_beta   90.00
_cell.angle_gamma   90.00
#
_symmetry.space_group_name_H-M   'P 1'
#
loop_
_entity.id
_entity.type
_entity.pdbx_description
1 polymer ?
#
loop_
_entity_poly.entity_id
_entity_poly.type
_entity_poly.pdbx_seq_one_letter_code
_entity_poly.pdbx_strand_id
1 'polypeptide(L)'
;MGTLATYLLEIGLKFGAVLVVANEVRGIILTAPVFYGIYQAGGTMAAIWLGLCSLGGIALSVIVPVFAARKLKAAIARKQARPAG
;
A
#
# COMPACT_ATOMS: atom_id res chain seq x y z
N MET A 1 -19.28 -15.82 24.41
CA MET A 1 -19.30 -14.61 23.53
C MET A 1 -17.92 -14.21 23.00
N GLY A 2 -16.79 -14.56 23.65
CA GLY A 2 -15.46 -14.16 23.17
C GLY A 2 -14.92 -14.88 21.92
N THR A 3 -15.33 -16.13 21.66
CA THR A 3 -14.78 -16.95 20.57
C THR A 3 -15.29 -16.57 19.18
N LEU A 4 -16.60 -16.37 19.02
CA LEU A 4 -17.18 -15.90 17.76
C LEU A 4 -16.64 -14.52 17.37
N ALA A 5 -16.52 -13.61 18.34
CA ALA A 5 -15.96 -12.29 18.11
C ALA A 5 -14.51 -12.36 17.63
N THR A 6 -13.66 -13.19 18.25
CA THR A 6 -12.27 -13.36 17.79
C THR A 6 -12.16 -14.00 16.42
N TYR A 7 -12.99 -15.02 16.11
CA TYR A 7 -13.01 -15.63 14.77
C TYR A 7 -13.42 -14.62 13.68
N LEU A 8 -14.47 -13.82 13.93
CA LEU A 8 -14.90 -12.79 12.98
C LEU A 8 -13.84 -11.70 12.79
N LEU A 9 -13.16 -11.31 13.86
CA LEU A 9 -12.07 -10.32 13.83
C LEU A 9 -10.87 -10.85 13.03
N GLU A 10 -10.51 -12.12 13.21
CA GLU A 10 -9.42 -12.77 12.49
C GLU A 10 -9.70 -12.88 10.98
N ILE A 11 -10.92 -13.28 10.61
CA ILE A 11 -11.36 -13.34 9.21
C ILE A 11 -11.40 -11.93 8.62
N GLY A 12 -11.94 -10.95 9.35
CA GLY A 12 -12.00 -9.54 8.94
C GLY A 12 -10.62 -8.94 8.70
N LEU A 13 -9.63 -9.22 9.54
CA LEU A 13 -8.25 -8.77 9.31
C LEU A 13 -7.62 -9.41 8.06
N LYS A 14 -7.84 -10.70 7.83
CA LYS A 14 -7.31 -11.40 6.64
C LYS A 14 -7.93 -10.84 5.36
N PHE A 15 -9.25 -10.65 5.35
CA PHE A 15 -9.96 -10.04 4.22
C PHE A 15 -9.53 -8.58 4.01
N GLY A 16 -9.41 -7.80 5.08
CA GLY A 16 -8.92 -6.42 5.03
C GLY A 16 -7.51 -6.34 4.45
N ALA A 17 -6.61 -7.23 4.85
CA ALA A 17 -5.26 -7.31 4.28
C ALA A 17 -5.28 -7.62 2.78
N VAL A 18 -6.12 -8.58 2.34
CA VAL A 18 -6.27 -8.92 0.92
C VAL A 18 -6.85 -7.74 0.14
N LEU A 19 -7.86 -7.05 0.67
CA LEU A 19 -8.47 -5.88 0.04
C LEU A 19 -7.49 -4.72 -0.10
N VAL A 20 -6.64 -4.48 0.92
CA VAL A 20 -5.58 -3.47 0.84
C VAL A 20 -4.61 -3.81 -0.29
N VAL A 21 -4.13 -5.06 -0.37
CA VAL A 21 -3.23 -5.50 -1.45
C VAL A 21 -3.92 -5.37 -2.82
N ALA A 22 -5.17 -5.80 -2.95
CA ALA A 22 -5.92 -5.70 -4.21
C ALA A 22 -6.12 -4.24 -4.66
N ASN A 23 -6.34 -3.32 -3.71
CA ASN A 23 -6.46 -1.89 -3.98
C ASN A 23 -5.14 -1.28 -4.49
N GLU A 24 -4.01 -1.70 -3.93
CA GLU A 24 -2.67 -1.29 -4.42
C GLU A 24 -2.36 -1.88 -5.81
N VAL A 25 -2.73 -3.14 -6.09
CA VAL A 25 -2.58 -3.76 -7.43
C VAL A 25 -3.42 -3.01 -8.48
N ARG A 26 -4.64 -2.58 -8.13
CA ARG A 26 -5.45 -1.72 -8.99
C ARG A 26 -4.73 -0.40 -9.30
N GLY A 27 -4.06 0.20 -8.31
CA GLY A 27 -3.22 1.39 -8.51
C GLY A 27 -2.13 1.16 -9.55
N ILE A 28 -1.43 0.04 -9.48
CA ILE A 28 -0.40 -0.34 -10.46
C ILE A 28 -1.02 -0.54 -11.85
N ILE A 29 -2.15 -1.23 -11.98
CA ILE A 29 -2.83 -1.41 -13.28
C ILE A 29 -3.25 -0.06 -13.87
N LEU A 30 -3.71 0.88 -13.04
CA LEU A 30 -4.07 2.24 -13.47
C LEU A 30 -2.89 3.08 -13.95
N THR A 31 -1.63 2.63 -13.77
CA THR A 31 -0.47 3.27 -14.42
C THR A 31 -0.36 2.96 -15.92
N ALA A 32 -0.95 1.85 -16.39
CA ALA A 32 -0.89 1.46 -17.80
C ALA A 32 -1.39 2.56 -18.77
N PRO A 33 -2.57 3.20 -18.56
CA PRO A 33 -3.01 4.30 -19.42
C PRO A 33 -2.10 5.53 -19.34
N VAL A 34 -1.43 5.77 -18.22
CA VAL A 34 -0.46 6.87 -18.08
C VAL A 34 0.74 6.62 -18.99
N PHE A 35 1.33 5.41 -18.94
CA PHE A 35 2.41 5.03 -19.86
C PHE A 35 2.00 5.10 -21.32
N TYR A 36 0.77 4.65 -21.64
CA TYR A 36 0.23 4.74 -23.00
C TYR A 36 0.07 6.20 -23.47
N GLY A 37 -0.37 7.09 -22.58
CA GLY A 37 -0.45 8.53 -22.87
C GLY A 37 0.91 9.16 -23.14
N ILE A 38 1.96 8.76 -22.41
CA ILE A 38 3.34 9.23 -22.64
C ILE A 38 3.86 8.74 -23.99
N TYR A 39 3.60 7.48 -24.32
CA TYR A 39 3.97 6.89 -25.60
C TYR A 39 3.32 7.65 -26.77
N GLN A 40 2.01 7.94 -26.68
CA GLN A 40 1.30 8.73 -27.70
C GLN A 40 1.73 10.20 -27.76
N ALA A 41 2.16 10.78 -26.65
CA ALA A 41 2.65 12.16 -26.59
C ALA A 41 4.04 12.36 -27.23
N GLY A 42 4.64 11.32 -27.82
CA GLY A 42 5.90 11.41 -28.58
C GLY A 42 7.14 11.62 -27.71
N GLY A 43 7.08 11.31 -26.42
CA GLY A 43 8.25 11.35 -25.54
C GLY A 43 8.74 12.76 -25.17
N THR A 44 7.87 13.77 -25.21
CA THR A 44 8.24 15.10 -24.70
C THR A 44 8.72 15.01 -23.25
N MET A 45 9.75 15.78 -22.88
CA MET A 45 10.31 15.79 -21.52
C MET A 45 9.22 16.03 -20.46
N ALA A 46 8.22 16.85 -20.76
CA ALA A 46 7.07 17.10 -19.89
C ALA A 46 6.21 15.84 -19.69
N ALA A 47 5.95 15.05 -20.73
CA ALA A 47 5.19 13.79 -20.63
C ALA A 47 5.93 12.74 -19.79
N ILE A 48 7.25 12.59 -20.02
CA ILE A 48 8.09 11.67 -19.24
C ILE A 48 8.13 12.08 -17.77
N TRP A 49 8.25 13.39 -17.49
CA TRP A 49 8.26 13.93 -16.14
C TRP A 49 6.92 13.74 -15.41
N LEU A 50 5.80 14.04 -16.07
CA LEU A 50 4.46 13.81 -15.53
C LEU A 50 4.19 12.32 -15.29
N GLY A 51 4.68 11.46 -16.19
CA GLY A 51 4.68 10.02 -16.00
C GLY A 51 5.40 9.59 -14.73
N LEU A 52 6.65 10.03 -14.56
CA LEU A 52 7.47 9.73 -13.39
C LEU A 52 6.82 10.21 -12.08
N CYS A 53 6.28 11.44 -12.04
CA CYS A 53 5.58 11.94 -10.86
C CYS A 53 4.30 11.13 -10.56
N SER A 54 3.54 10.74 -11.58
CA SER A 54 2.33 9.93 -11.42
C SER A 54 2.63 8.51 -10.94
N LEU A 55 3.61 7.84 -11.58
CA LEU A 55 4.10 6.52 -11.16
C LEU A 55 4.74 6.55 -9.79
N GLY A 56 5.48 7.62 -9.46
CA GLY A 56 6.04 7.84 -8.14
C GLY A 56 4.94 7.95 -7.08
N GLY A 57 3.87 8.71 -7.35
CA GLY A 57 2.72 8.82 -6.45
C GLY A 57 2.02 7.48 -6.19
N ILE A 58 1.88 6.65 -7.22
CA ILE A 58 1.29 5.31 -7.10
C ILE A 58 2.25 4.35 -6.39
N ALA A 59 3.54 4.36 -6.73
CA ALA A 59 4.54 3.55 -6.03
C ALA A 59 4.62 3.92 -4.53
N LEU A 60 4.52 5.20 -4.20
CA LEU A 60 4.47 5.68 -2.82
C LEU A 60 3.18 5.24 -2.10
N SER A 61 2.03 5.17 -2.77
CA SER A 61 0.80 4.66 -2.16
C SER A 61 0.94 3.21 -1.71
N VAL A 62 1.75 2.40 -2.39
CA VAL A 62 2.02 1.00 -2.03
C VAL A 62 3.12 0.89 -0.97
N ILE A 63 4.22 1.62 -1.15
CA ILE A 63 5.42 1.50 -0.30
C ILE A 63 5.16 2.06 1.10
N VAL A 64 4.43 3.18 1.20
CA VAL A 64 4.20 3.88 2.48
C VAL A 64 3.40 3.01 3.47
N PRO A 65 2.27 2.38 3.12
CA PRO A 65 1.56 1.47 4.01
C PRO A 65 2.39 0.28 4.45
N VAL A 66 3.18 -0.33 3.55
CA VAL A 66 4.07 -1.44 3.88
C VAL A 66 5.12 -1.01 4.91
N PHE A 67 5.75 0.14 4.70
CA PHE A 67 6.72 0.69 5.65
C PHE A 67 6.08 1.08 6.98
N ALA A 68 4.88 1.67 6.95
CA ALA A 68 4.13 2.02 8.14
C ALA A 68 3.77 0.77 8.96
N ALA A 69 3.30 -0.30 8.31
CA ALA A 69 3.00 -1.57 8.96
C ALA A 69 4.24 -2.21 9.60
N ARG A 70 5.41 -2.14 8.93
CA ARG A 70 6.69 -2.61 9.49
C ARG A 70 7.11 -1.80 10.72
N LYS A 71 7.00 -0.47 10.66
CA LYS A 71 7.30 0.41 11.80
C LYS A 71 6.34 0.18 12.97
N LEU A 72 5.05 -0.02 12.70
CA LEU A 72 4.06 -0.30 13.72
C LEU A 72 4.34 -1.64 14.42
N LYS A 73 4.64 -2.71 13.67
CA LYS A 73 5.09 -3.99 14.26
C LYS A 73 6.32 -3.81 15.15
N ALA A 74 7.33 -3.06 14.69
CA ALA A 74 8.53 -2.79 15.48
C ALA A 74 8.23 -1.98 16.76
N ALA A 75 7.33 -1.00 16.69
CA ALA A 75 6.92 -0.20 17.84
C ALA A 75 6.15 -1.03 18.88
N ILE A 76 5.26 -1.92 18.43
CA ILE A 76 4.52 -2.84 19.31
C ILE A 76 5.48 -3.82 19.98
N ALA A 77 6.41 -4.42 19.23
CA ALA A 77 7.42 -5.33 19.78
C ALA A 77 8.29 -4.65 20.86
N ARG A 78 8.68 -3.39 20.64
CA ARG A 78 9.40 -2.59 21.64
C ARG A 78 8.58 -2.29 22.89
N LYS A 79 7.26 -2.05 22.76
CA LYS A 79 6.35 -1.87 23.89
C LYS A 79 6.21 -3.15 24.71
N GLN A 80 6.13 -4.31 24.07
CA GLN A 80 6.08 -5.61 24.75
C GLN A 80 7.40 -5.97 25.45
N ALA A 81 8.54 -5.53 24.89
CA ALA A 81 9.86 -5.75 25.48
C ALA A 81 10.21 -4.78 26.62
N ARG A 82 9.41 -3.74 26.87
CA ARG A 82 9.59 -2.86 28.03
C ARG A 82 8.91 -3.52 29.23
N PRO A 83 9.66 -4.01 30.24
CA PRO A 83 9.04 -4.53 31.44
C PRO A 83 8.21 -3.43 32.08
N ALA A 84 6.98 -3.76 32.46
CA ALA A 84 6.16 -2.90 33.30
C ALA A 84 6.93 -2.73 34.63
N GLY A 85 7.58 -1.59 34.78
CA GLY A 85 8.05 -1.10 36.07
C GLY A 85 6.88 -0.60 36.89
#